data_AF-A8U0V2-F1
#
_entry.id   AF-A8U0V2-F1
#
_cell.length_a   1.000
_cell.length_b   1.000
_cell.length_c   1.000
_cell.angle_alpha   90.00
_cell.angle_beta   90.00
_cell.angle_gamma   90.00
#
_symmetry.space_group_name_H-M   'P 1'
#
loop_
_entity.id
_entity.type
_entity.pdbx_description
1 polymer ?
#
loop_
_entity_poly.entity_id
_entity_poly.type
_entity_poly.pdbx_seq_one_letter_code
_entity_poly.pdbx_strand_id
1 'polypeptide(L)' 'MYGGDGTDTAVYLNNQSVYSFARLSDGGVQINGYDVLYDVEYIRFADTTVTVDSLV' A
#
# COMPACT_ATOMS: atom_id res chain seq x y z
N MET A 1 -8.61 -4.31 -1.13
CA MET A 1 -8.89 -3.73 0.20
C MET A 1 -9.19 -2.27 -0.01
N TYR A 2 -10.17 -1.74 0.73
CA TYR A 2 -10.54 -0.34 0.67
C TYR A 2 -10.27 0.25 2.06
N GLY A 3 -9.70 1.44 2.12
CA GLY A 3 -9.83 2.29 3.30
C GLY A 3 -11.24 2.92 3.34
N GLY A 4 -11.42 3.84 4.27
CA GLY A 4 -12.69 4.51 4.50
C GLY A 4 -12.49 6.01 4.70
N ASP A 5 -13.37 6.61 5.50
CA ASP A 5 -13.21 8.01 5.85
C ASP A 5 -12.03 8.18 6.83
N GLY A 6 -11.21 9.20 6.58
CA GLY A 6 -10.15 9.60 7.49
C GLY A 6 -8.77 9.29 6.95
N THR A 7 -7.92 8.69 7.79
CA THR A 7 -6.56 8.31 7.42
C THR A 7 -6.41 6.82 7.64
N ASP A 8 -6.17 6.11 6.56
CA ASP A 8 -6.07 4.66 6.51
C ASP A 8 -4.62 4.20 6.40
N THR A 9 -4.33 3.08 7.06
CA THR A 9 -3.00 2.48 7.05
C THR A 9 -3.10 0.97 6.86
N ALA A 10 -2.59 0.47 5.73
CA ALA A 10 -2.39 -0.95 5.53
C ALA A 10 -1.13 -1.41 6.28
N VAL A 11 -1.20 -2.55 6.96
CA VAL A 11 -0.08 -3.08 7.77
C VAL A 11 0.42 -4.39 7.17
N TYR A 12 1.71 -4.39 6.83
CA TYR A 12 2.44 -5.57 6.33
C TYR A 12 3.57 -5.90 7.31
N LEU A 13 3.66 -7.17 7.72
CA LEU A 13 4.53 -7.58 8.84
C LEU A 13 6.00 -7.80 8.46
N ASN A 14 6.34 -7.74 7.17
CA ASN A 14 7.73 -7.84 6.72
C ASN A 14 8.27 -6.47 6.28
N ASN A 15 9.57 -6.41 6.00
CA ASN A 15 10.23 -5.21 5.48
C ASN A 15 9.68 -4.80 4.11
N GLN A 16 9.71 -3.52 3.77
CA GLN A 16 9.21 -3.04 2.47
C GLN A 16 9.87 -3.78 1.28
N SER A 17 11.16 -4.10 1.40
CA SER A 17 11.97 -4.69 0.32
C SER A 17 11.52 -6.08 -0.14
N VAL A 18 10.67 -6.78 0.63
CA VAL A 18 10.13 -8.09 0.21
C VAL A 18 8.87 -7.99 -0.64
N TYR A 19 8.34 -6.79 -0.81
CA TYR A 19 7.11 -6.53 -1.55
C TYR A 19 7.41 -5.86 -2.90
N SER A 20 6.59 -6.16 -3.91
CA SER A 20 6.55 -5.45 -5.18
C SER A 20 5.28 -4.61 -5.28
N PHE A 21 5.40 -3.48 -5.97
CA PHE A 21 4.34 -2.48 -6.10
C PHE A 21 4.08 -2.17 -7.57
N ALA A 22 2.81 -2.02 -7.92
CA ALA A 22 2.39 -1.49 -9.22
C ALA A 22 1.20 -0.57 -9.04
N ARG A 23 1.24 0.61 -9.66
CA ARG A 23 0.08 1.49 -9.70
C ARG A 23 -0.81 1.10 -10.88
N LEU A 24 -2.07 0.82 -10.58
CA LEU A 24 -3.10 0.43 -11.53
C LEU A 24 -3.73 1.69 -12.15
N SER A 25 -4.30 1.54 -13.35
CA SER A 25 -4.92 2.65 -14.08
C SER A 25 -6.21 3.18 -13.43
N ASP A 26 -6.81 2.40 -12.54
CA ASP A 26 -8.01 2.76 -11.77
C ASP A 26 -7.69 3.44 -10.43
N GLY A 27 -6.41 3.76 -10.18
CA GLY A 27 -5.95 4.43 -8.96
C GLY A 27 -5.56 3.48 -7.83
N GLY A 28 -5.79 2.17 -7.98
CA GLY A 28 -5.36 1.19 -6.98
C GLY A 28 -3.84 1.00 -6.94
N VAL A 29 -3.32 0.61 -5.78
CA VAL A 29 -1.94 0.12 -5.65
C VAL A 29 -1.95 -1.38 -5.43
N GLN A 30 -1.40 -2.11 -6.40
CA GLN A 30 -1.25 -3.55 -6.35
C GLN A 30 0.05 -3.92 -5.62
N ILE A 31 -0.05 -4.89 -4.70
CA ILE A 31 1.05 -5.42 -3.91
C ILE A 31 1.20 -6.90 -4.23
N ASN A 32 2.42 -7.29 -4.60
CA ASN A 32 2.78 -8.67 -4.98
C ASN A 32 1.91 -9.31 -6.09
N GLY A 33 1.16 -8.51 -6.86
CA GLY A 33 0.30 -9.00 -7.94
C GLY A 33 -1.06 -9.55 -7.51
N TYR A 34 -1.41 -9.54 -6.22
CA TYR A 34 -2.67 -10.11 -5.72
C TYR A 34 -3.46 -9.16 -4.83
N ASP A 35 -2.78 -8.47 -3.90
CA ASP A 35 -3.43 -7.49 -3.04
C ASP A 35 -3.58 -6.19 -3.82
N VAL A 36 -4.72 -5.53 -3.71
CA VAL A 36 -4.92 -4.18 -4.26
C VAL A 36 -5.48 -3.29 -3.17
N LEU A 37 -4.84 -2.15 -2.94
CA LEU A 37 -5.30 -1.14 -1.99
C LEU A 37 -5.94 0.02 -2.74
N TYR A 38 -7.11 0.45 -2.28
CA TYR A 38 -7.81 1.66 -2.70
C TYR A 38 -8.11 2.49 -1.47
N ASP A 39 -8.12 3.82 -1.61
CA ASP A 39 -8.45 4.74 -0.53
C ASP A 39 -7.60 4.51 0.75
N VAL A 40 -6.31 4.19 0.57
CA VAL A 40 -5.35 4.02 1.68
C VAL A 40 -4.22 5.02 1.49
N GLU A 41 -3.91 5.81 2.52
CA GLU A 41 -2.86 6.84 2.45
C GLU A 41 -1.47 6.29 2.78
N TYR A 42 -1.40 5.33 3.73
CA TYR A 42 -0.12 4.83 4.25
C TYR A 42 -0.01 3.32 4.19
N ILE A 43 1.21 2.84 3.97
CA ILE A 43 1.58 1.45 4.20
C ILE A 43 2.65 1.39 5.27
N ARG A 44 2.36 0.68 6.36
CA ARG A 44 3.32 0.39 7.42
C ARG A 44 3.91 -1.00 7.22
N PHE A 45 5.21 -1.02 6.96
CA PHE A 45 6.06 -2.21 6.96
C PHE A 45 6.74 -2.39 8.31
N ALA A 46 7.47 -3.49 8.48
CA ALA A 46 8.23 -3.74 9.71
C ALA A 46 9.37 -2.73 9.94
N ASP A 47 9.95 -2.19 8.87
CA ASP A 47 11.13 -1.33 8.90
C ASP A 47 10.82 0.14 8.56
N THR A 48 9.67 0.43 7.95
CA THR A 48 9.33 1.79 7.51
C THR A 48 7.82 2.01 7.39
N THR A 49 7.42 3.26 7.33
CA THR A 49 6.07 3.66 6.88
C THR A 49 6.23 4.57 5.67
N VAL A 50 5.50 4.28 4.61
CA VAL A 50 5.55 5.04 3.36
C VAL A 50 4.16 5.53 3.00
N THR A 51 4.10 6.64 2.28
CA THR A 51 2.88 7.10 1.62
C THR A 51 2.61 6.23 0.40
N VAL A 52 1.35 5.90 0.14
CA VAL A 52 0.96 5.14 -1.06
C VAL A 52 1.36 5.87 -2.35
N ASP A 53 1.41 7.21 -2.31
CA ASP A 53 1.85 8.03 -3.43
C ASP A 53 3.36 7.97 -3.72
N SER A 54 4.18 7.49 -2.80
CA SER A 54 5.63 7.36 -3.02
C SER A 54 6.07 5.98 -3.53
N LEU A 55 5.13 5.07 -3.77
CA LEU A 55 5.42 3.66 -4.08
C LEU A 55 5.65 3.35 -5.57
N VAL A 56 5.67 4.36 -6.44
CA VAL A 56 5.97 4.27 -7.88
C VAL A 56 6.62 5.54 -8.40
#